data_AF-A0A7L6BDS4-F1
#
_entry.id   AF-A0A7L6BDS4-F1
#
_cell.length_a   1.000
_cell.length_b   1.000
_cell.length_c   1.000
_cell.angle_alpha   90.00
_cell.angle_beta   90.00
_cell.angle_gamma   90.00
#
_symmetry.space_group_name_H-M   'P 1'
#
loop_
_entity.id
_entity.type
_entity.pdbx_description
1 polymer ?
#
loop_
_entity_poly.entity_id
_entity_poly.type
_entity_poly.pdbx_seq_one_letter_code
_entity_poly.pdbx_strand_id
1 'polypeptide(L)'
;MSTPGTRGRPSGLVIGSLVAISFGTVFVMVNSGGLPAPWPLVVRIAGLLVAVLLLVGVFRVARQAPPAAQGPEAAGFMDRRYWIVVALEAVALFGGLAVINNVFDRPEVSVAWVAVVVGVHFFGLAAVWRMPRYHWLGAVMTALGLAGFLTYALGGDAAAVALVSGVGCGAALFATVALALRDTTRRTA
;
A
#
# COMPACT_ATOMS: atom_id res chain seq x y z
N MET A 1 25.16 34.27 1.50
CA MET A 1 24.16 33.70 0.59
C MET A 1 23.67 32.39 1.19
N SER A 2 22.49 32.42 1.81
CA SER A 2 21.93 31.28 2.55
C SER A 2 21.03 30.47 1.63
N THR A 3 21.34 29.19 1.44
CA THR A 3 20.46 28.23 0.76
C THR A 3 19.21 28.01 1.61
N PRO A 4 17.99 28.29 1.13
CA PRO A 4 16.77 27.99 1.87
C PRO A 4 16.58 26.47 1.87
N GLY A 5 16.69 25.86 3.04
CA GLY A 5 16.33 24.46 3.24
C GLY A 5 14.87 24.24 2.91
N THR A 6 14.60 23.25 2.05
CA THR A 6 13.27 22.76 1.67
C THR A 6 12.54 22.17 2.87
N ARG A 7 11.98 23.04 3.72
CA ARG A 7 11.08 22.67 4.82
C ARG A 7 9.66 22.47 4.27
N GLY A 8 9.27 21.22 4.07
CA GLY A 8 7.86 20.88 3.86
C GLY A 8 7.67 19.37 3.81
N ARG A 9 7.53 18.70 4.96
CA ARG A 9 7.18 17.27 5.05
C ARG A 9 6.43 16.81 6.34
N PRO A 10 5.44 17.54 6.90
CA PRO A 10 4.44 16.89 7.75
C PRO A 10 3.20 16.40 6.99
N SER A 11 2.72 17.14 5.97
CA SER A 11 1.47 16.83 5.26
C SER A 11 1.53 15.52 4.46
N GLY A 12 2.60 15.32 3.67
CA GLY A 12 2.77 14.14 2.84
C GLY A 12 2.96 12.84 3.61
N LEU A 13 3.64 12.91 4.76
CA LEU A 13 3.78 11.77 5.66
C LEU A 13 2.41 11.35 6.18
N VAL A 14 1.59 12.30 6.66
CA VAL A 14 0.26 12.01 7.21
C VAL A 14 -0.65 11.43 6.13
N ILE A 15 -0.77 12.10 4.98
CA ILE A 15 -1.65 11.66 3.88
C ILE A 15 -1.21 10.29 3.37
N GLY A 16 0.08 10.12 3.05
CA GLY A 16 0.62 8.84 2.58
C GLY A 16 0.44 7.71 3.60
N SER A 17 0.60 8.01 4.90
CA SER A 17 0.37 7.02 5.97
C SER A 17 -1.10 6.67 6.13
N LEU A 18 -2.01 7.63 6.05
CA LEU A 18 -3.45 7.38 6.11
C LEU A 18 -3.91 6.49 4.95
N VAL A 19 -3.44 6.79 3.73
CA VAL A 19 -3.70 5.97 2.54
C VAL A 19 -3.14 4.55 2.76
N ALA A 20 -1.87 4.41 3.13
CA ALA A 20 -1.25 3.10 3.34
C ALA A 20 -1.92 2.29 4.47
N ILE A 21 -2.31 2.91 5.59
CA ILE A 21 -3.02 2.24 6.68
C ILE A 21 -4.40 1.78 6.22
N SER A 22 -5.13 2.62 5.46
CA SER A 22 -6.47 2.31 4.97
C SER A 22 -6.43 1.12 4.01
N PHE A 23 -5.58 1.19 2.99
CA PHE A 23 -5.40 0.07 2.05
C PHE A 23 -4.86 -1.17 2.75
N GLY A 24 -3.86 -1.03 3.64
CA GLY A 24 -3.31 -2.16 4.37
C GLY A 24 -4.36 -2.89 5.20
N THR A 25 -5.24 -2.14 5.85
CA THR A 25 -6.37 -2.70 6.60
C THR A 25 -7.33 -3.44 5.68
N VAL A 26 -7.75 -2.84 4.56
CA VAL A 26 -8.64 -3.51 3.60
C VAL A 26 -8.01 -4.80 3.07
N PHE A 27 -6.73 -4.76 2.68
CA PHE A 27 -5.99 -5.94 2.22
C PHE A 27 -5.98 -7.07 3.26
N VAL A 28 -5.77 -6.76 4.54
CA VAL A 28 -5.81 -7.76 5.61
C VAL A 28 -7.22 -8.29 5.85
N MET A 29 -8.23 -7.42 5.94
CA MET A 29 -9.59 -7.81 6.31
C MET A 29 -10.28 -8.64 5.23
N VAL A 30 -10.13 -8.23 3.96
CA VAL A 30 -10.76 -8.91 2.81
C VAL A 30 -10.10 -10.28 2.56
N ASN A 31 -8.77 -10.36 2.64
CA ASN A 31 -8.03 -11.56 2.20
C ASN A 31 -7.76 -12.58 3.31
N SER A 32 -8.12 -12.29 4.55
CA SER A 32 -8.01 -13.25 5.67
C SER A 32 -9.18 -14.23 5.78
N GLY A 33 -10.27 -14.00 5.04
CA GLY A 33 -11.53 -14.76 5.20
C GLY A 33 -11.45 -16.24 4.81
N GLY A 34 -10.57 -16.60 3.88
CA GLY A 34 -10.39 -17.97 3.42
C GLY A 34 -9.54 -18.86 4.33
N LEU A 35 -8.95 -18.30 5.40
CA LEU A 35 -8.11 -19.07 6.32
C LEU A 35 -8.96 -19.99 7.22
N PRO A 36 -8.43 -21.16 7.64
CA PRO A 36 -9.12 -22.02 8.58
C PRO A 36 -9.27 -21.34 9.95
N ALA A 37 -10.40 -21.57 10.62
CA ALA A 37 -10.59 -21.06 11.98
C ALA A 37 -9.48 -21.57 12.93
N PRO A 38 -9.00 -20.74 13.88
CA PRO A 38 -9.44 -19.40 14.25
C PRO A 38 -8.71 -18.26 13.53
N TRP A 39 -7.87 -18.58 12.54
CA TRP A 39 -6.91 -17.65 11.96
C TRP A 39 -7.50 -16.38 11.32
N PRO A 40 -8.67 -16.41 10.64
CA PRO A 40 -9.27 -15.18 10.13
C PRO A 40 -9.45 -14.12 11.23
N LEU A 41 -9.97 -14.52 12.39
CA LEU A 41 -10.22 -13.59 13.49
C LEU A 41 -8.91 -13.05 14.08
N VAL A 42 -7.93 -13.93 14.29
CA VAL A 42 -6.61 -13.56 14.82
C VAL A 42 -5.92 -12.53 13.92
N VAL A 43 -5.87 -12.79 12.61
CA VAL A 43 -5.22 -11.91 11.64
C VAL A 43 -5.93 -10.56 11.55
N ARG A 44 -7.26 -10.54 11.59
CA ARG A 44 -8.06 -9.31 11.56
C ARG A 44 -7.86 -8.46 12.81
N ILE A 45 -7.91 -9.07 13.99
CA ILE A 45 -7.66 -8.37 15.26
C ILE A 45 -6.23 -7.82 15.28
N ALA A 46 -5.24 -8.63 14.92
CA ALA A 46 -3.84 -8.19 14.85
C ALA A 46 -3.67 -7.03 13.86
N GLY A 47 -4.25 -7.13 12.66
CA GLY A 47 -4.22 -6.08 11.65
C GLY A 47 -4.85 -4.77 12.13
N LEU A 48 -6.00 -4.83 12.79
CA LEU A 48 -6.66 -3.66 13.37
C LEU A 48 -5.83 -3.04 14.50
N LEU A 49 -5.26 -3.86 15.39
CA LEU A 49 -4.38 -3.36 16.45
C LEU A 49 -3.17 -2.64 15.87
N VAL A 50 -2.51 -3.21 14.85
CA VAL A 50 -1.40 -2.57 14.15
C VAL A 50 -1.85 -1.25 13.49
N ALA A 51 -2.98 -1.25 12.79
CA ALA A 51 -3.53 -0.05 12.16
C ALA A 51 -3.79 1.07 13.18
N VAL A 52 -4.40 0.76 14.34
CA VAL A 52 -4.66 1.72 15.42
C VAL A 52 -3.35 2.25 16.01
N LEU A 53 -2.37 1.38 16.28
CA LEU A 53 -1.06 1.81 16.79
C LEU A 53 -0.34 2.75 15.81
N LEU A 54 -0.39 2.45 14.52
CA LEU A 54 0.18 3.30 13.47
C LEU A 54 -0.55 4.63 13.37
N LEU A 55 -1.89 4.64 13.39
CA LEU A 55 -2.69 5.87 13.40
C LEU A 55 -2.31 6.77 14.57
N VAL A 56 -2.25 6.21 15.79
CA VAL A 56 -1.84 6.94 16.99
C VAL A 56 -0.42 7.49 16.83
N GLY A 57 0.50 6.71 16.26
CA GLY A 57 1.86 7.16 15.94
C GLY A 57 1.90 8.34 14.97
N VAL A 58 1.15 8.26 13.87
CA VAL A 58 1.01 9.33 12.86
C VAL A 58 0.46 10.61 13.51
N PHE A 59 -0.61 10.50 14.29
CA PHE A 59 -1.20 11.67 14.96
C PHE A 59 -0.27 12.28 16.02
N ARG A 60 0.50 11.47 16.76
CA ARG A 60 1.49 11.99 17.71
C ARG A 60 2.59 12.78 17.01
N VAL A 61 3.16 12.23 15.93
CA VAL A 61 4.19 12.91 15.13
C VAL A 61 3.63 14.19 14.49
N ALA A 62 2.40 14.13 13.96
CA ALA A 62 1.74 15.29 13.35
C ALA A 62 1.48 16.41 14.36
N ARG A 63 1.11 16.09 15.61
CA ARG A 63 0.88 17.08 16.68
C ARG A 63 2.17 17.73 17.19
N GLN A 64 3.30 17.03 17.10
CA GLN A 64 4.61 17.54 17.50
C GLN A 64 5.29 18.35 16.39
N ALA A 65 4.85 18.19 15.14
CA ALA A 65 5.35 18.96 14.03
C ALA A 65 4.88 20.43 14.14
N PRO A 66 5.77 21.43 13.96
CA PRO A 66 5.35 22.82 13.79
C PRO A 66 4.36 22.92 12.64
N PRO A 67 3.38 23.86 12.68
CA PRO A 67 2.45 24.06 11.57
C PRO A 67 3.24 24.30 10.29
N ALA A 68 3.26 23.29 9.42
CA ALA A 68 3.92 23.41 8.13
C ALA A 68 3.01 24.18 7.19
N ALA A 69 3.59 25.19 6.54
CA ALA A 69 3.02 25.78 5.34
C ALA A 69 2.62 24.65 4.37
N GLN A 70 1.39 24.70 3.88
CA GLN A 70 0.83 23.73 2.95
C GLN A 70 1.79 23.57 1.77
N GLY A 71 2.52 22.46 1.74
CA GLY A 71 3.51 22.20 0.70
C GLY A 71 2.82 21.88 -0.64
N PRO A 72 3.56 21.96 -1.76
CA PRO A 72 3.02 21.79 -3.13
C PRO A 72 2.34 20.44 -3.46
N GLU A 73 2.21 19.51 -2.52
CA GLU A 73 1.64 18.17 -2.72
C GLU A 73 0.19 18.18 -3.21
N ALA A 74 -0.62 19.17 -2.80
CA ALA A 74 -1.98 19.32 -3.31
C ALA A 74 -2.02 19.57 -4.83
N ALA A 75 -0.96 20.14 -5.42
CA ALA A 75 -0.85 20.35 -6.86
C ALA A 75 -0.55 19.05 -7.64
N GLY A 76 -0.04 18.00 -6.98
CA GLY A 76 0.29 16.72 -7.62
C GLY A 76 -0.91 15.89 -8.08
N PHE A 77 -2.06 16.04 -7.41
CA PHE A 77 -3.33 15.35 -7.77
C PHE A 77 -4.02 15.97 -9.01
N MET A 78 -3.62 17.18 -9.40
CA MET A 78 -4.12 17.88 -10.60
C MET A 78 -3.22 17.68 -11.82
N ASP A 79 -2.10 16.94 -11.69
CA ASP A 79 -1.22 16.66 -12.81
C ASP A 79 -1.89 15.66 -13.77
N ARG A 80 -1.93 15.99 -15.06
CA ARG A 80 -2.44 15.09 -16.12
C ARG A 80 -1.71 13.74 -16.10
N ARG A 81 -0.43 13.72 -15.72
CA ARG A 81 0.36 12.48 -15.62
C ARG A 81 -0.16 11.55 -14.52
N TYR A 82 -0.60 12.11 -13.40
CA TYR A 82 -1.23 11.35 -12.32
C TYR A 82 -2.52 10.67 -12.81
N TRP A 83 -3.40 11.43 -13.48
CA TRP A 83 -4.65 10.88 -14.02
C TRP A 83 -4.44 9.80 -15.08
N ILE A 84 -3.38 9.90 -15.90
CA ILE A 84 -3.03 8.84 -16.85
C ILE A 84 -2.64 7.55 -16.10
N VAL A 85 -1.83 7.66 -15.04
CA VAL A 85 -1.43 6.50 -14.23
C VAL A 85 -2.65 5.86 -13.55
N VAL A 86 -3.54 6.66 -12.98
CA VAL A 86 -4.79 6.17 -12.35
C VAL A 86 -5.73 5.54 -13.37
N ALA A 87 -5.89 6.14 -14.55
CA ALA A 87 -6.72 5.58 -15.61
C ALA A 87 -6.15 4.25 -16.12
N LEU A 88 -4.84 4.17 -16.33
CA LEU A 88 -4.16 2.94 -16.72
C LEU A 88 -4.34 1.85 -15.66
N GLU A 89 -4.19 2.20 -14.38
CA GLU A 89 -4.43 1.29 -13.26
C GLU A 89 -5.87 0.78 -13.26
N ALA A 90 -6.86 1.66 -13.37
CA ALA A 90 -8.26 1.26 -13.39
C ALA A 90 -8.54 0.29 -14.54
N VAL A 91 -8.04 0.58 -15.75
CA VAL A 91 -8.18 -0.31 -16.92
C VAL A 91 -7.49 -1.65 -16.67
N ALA A 92 -6.27 -1.66 -16.14
CA ALA A 92 -5.54 -2.90 -15.85
C ALA A 92 -6.22 -3.73 -14.76
N LEU A 93 -6.76 -3.09 -13.73
CA LEU A 93 -7.41 -3.73 -12.59
C LEU A 93 -8.73 -4.35 -13.04
N PHE A 94 -9.66 -3.56 -13.58
CA PHE A 94 -10.97 -4.06 -13.99
C PHE A 94 -10.88 -4.97 -15.23
N GLY A 95 -10.05 -4.60 -16.21
CA GLY A 95 -9.85 -5.41 -17.41
C GLY A 95 -9.22 -6.76 -17.09
N GLY A 96 -8.16 -6.79 -16.28
CA GLY A 96 -7.52 -8.05 -15.89
C GLY A 96 -8.40 -8.91 -15.01
N LEU A 97 -9.15 -8.33 -14.05
CA LEU A 97 -10.14 -9.09 -13.26
C LEU A 97 -11.26 -9.66 -14.13
N ALA A 98 -11.74 -8.91 -15.12
CA ALA A 98 -12.76 -9.40 -16.04
C ALA A 98 -12.26 -10.58 -16.87
N VAL A 99 -11.01 -10.53 -17.32
CA VAL A 99 -10.39 -11.64 -18.05
C VAL A 99 -10.16 -12.86 -17.13
N ILE A 100 -9.58 -12.66 -15.95
CA ILE A 100 -9.31 -13.73 -14.99
C ILE A 100 -10.59 -14.45 -14.56
N ASN A 101 -11.63 -13.68 -14.21
CA ASN A 101 -12.87 -14.25 -13.68
C ASN A 101 -13.78 -14.80 -14.77
N ASN A 102 -13.88 -14.14 -15.94
CA ASN A 102 -14.88 -14.52 -16.94
C ASN A 102 -14.31 -15.33 -18.11
N VAL A 103 -13.01 -15.22 -18.41
CA VAL A 103 -12.39 -15.94 -19.53
C VAL A 103 -11.61 -17.15 -19.04
N PHE A 104 -10.82 -16.98 -17.97
CA PHE A 104 -10.03 -18.07 -17.41
C PHE A 104 -10.76 -18.86 -16.32
N ASP A 105 -11.84 -18.30 -15.76
CA ASP A 105 -12.62 -18.89 -14.66
C ASP A 105 -11.74 -19.26 -13.44
N ARG A 106 -10.74 -18.43 -13.14
CA ARG A 106 -9.78 -18.61 -12.03
C ARG A 106 -9.84 -17.46 -11.01
N PRO A 107 -10.94 -17.31 -10.26
CA PRO A 107 -11.07 -16.22 -9.29
C PRO A 107 -10.04 -16.27 -8.15
N GLU A 108 -9.37 -17.41 -7.95
CA GLU A 108 -8.39 -17.62 -6.88
C GLU A 108 -7.15 -16.74 -7.04
N VAL A 109 -6.78 -16.40 -8.27
CA VAL A 109 -5.60 -15.57 -8.57
C VAL A 109 -5.93 -14.08 -8.73
N SER A 110 -7.20 -13.71 -8.58
CA SER A 110 -7.65 -12.31 -8.71
C SER A 110 -6.96 -11.37 -7.73
N VAL A 111 -6.73 -11.80 -6.49
CA VAL A 111 -5.98 -11.00 -5.50
C VAL A 111 -4.50 -10.84 -5.88
N ALA A 112 -3.89 -11.87 -6.46
CA ALA A 112 -2.51 -11.81 -6.93
C ALA A 112 -2.36 -10.79 -8.07
N TRP A 113 -3.33 -10.76 -8.99
CA TRP A 113 -3.41 -9.75 -10.04
C TRP A 113 -3.55 -8.34 -9.47
N VAL A 114 -4.49 -8.12 -8.54
CA VAL A 114 -4.69 -6.82 -7.90
C VAL A 114 -3.40 -6.35 -7.22
N ALA A 115 -2.70 -7.23 -6.50
CA ALA A 115 -1.42 -6.89 -5.87
C ALA A 115 -0.34 -6.46 -6.88
N VAL A 116 -0.25 -7.13 -8.03
CA VAL A 116 0.66 -6.73 -9.12
C VAL A 116 0.28 -5.36 -9.68
N VAL A 117 -0.99 -5.15 -10.03
CA VAL A 117 -1.46 -3.89 -10.62
C VAL A 117 -1.22 -2.71 -9.67
N VAL A 118 -1.57 -2.87 -8.39
CA VAL A 118 -1.33 -1.85 -7.36
C VAL A 118 0.16 -1.62 -7.14
N GLY A 119 0.98 -2.67 -7.14
CA GLY A 119 2.44 -2.54 -7.06
C GLY A 119 3.03 -1.75 -8.23
N VAL A 120 2.58 -2.04 -9.46
CA VAL A 120 2.95 -1.30 -10.68
C VAL A 120 2.47 0.15 -10.63
N HIS A 121 1.27 0.40 -10.09
CA HIS A 121 0.76 1.76 -9.88
C HIS A 121 1.69 2.58 -8.99
N PHE A 122 2.21 1.99 -7.90
CA PHE A 122 3.18 2.66 -7.03
C PHE A 122 4.48 3.03 -7.76
N PHE A 123 4.93 2.26 -8.76
CA PHE A 123 6.05 2.66 -9.61
C PHE A 123 5.71 3.89 -10.48
N GLY A 124 4.49 3.92 -11.06
CA GLY A 124 4.00 5.08 -11.81
C GLY A 124 3.98 6.34 -10.95
N LEU A 125 3.43 6.25 -9.74
CA LEU A 125 3.45 7.34 -8.77
C LEU A 125 4.87 7.72 -8.35
N ALA A 126 5.76 6.75 -8.16
CA ALA A 126 7.14 7.00 -7.79
C ALA A 126 7.89 7.79 -8.88
N ALA A 127 7.60 7.51 -10.16
CA ALA A 127 8.15 8.26 -11.29
C ALA A 127 7.60 9.69 -11.36
N VAL A 128 6.29 9.89 -11.13
CA VAL A 128 5.65 11.21 -11.15
C VAL A 128 6.10 12.08 -9.97
N TRP A 129 6.16 11.51 -8.77
CA TRP A 129 6.44 12.26 -7.53
C TRP A 129 7.90 12.19 -7.06
N ARG A 130 8.77 11.47 -7.79
CA ARG A 130 10.21 11.30 -7.49
C ARG A 130 10.49 10.86 -6.03
N MET A 131 9.68 9.95 -5.51
CA MET A 131 9.81 9.42 -4.15
C MET A 131 10.42 8.00 -4.18
N PRO A 132 11.69 7.79 -3.77
CA PRO A 132 12.35 6.49 -3.82
C PRO A 132 11.64 5.40 -2.99
N ARG A 133 10.98 5.78 -1.89
CA ARG A 133 10.25 4.84 -1.03
C ARG A 133 9.07 4.15 -1.75
N TYR A 134 8.43 4.83 -2.71
CA TYR A 134 7.35 4.23 -3.49
C TYR A 134 7.84 3.19 -4.51
N HIS A 135 9.09 3.30 -4.99
CA HIS A 135 9.69 2.24 -5.81
C HIS A 135 9.88 0.95 -4.99
N TRP A 136 10.32 1.08 -3.73
CA TRP A 136 10.51 -0.08 -2.87
C TRP A 136 9.18 -0.75 -2.50
N LEU A 137 8.18 0.04 -2.11
CA LEU A 137 6.85 -0.48 -1.80
C LEU A 137 6.21 -1.14 -3.02
N GLY A 138 6.29 -0.49 -4.19
CA GLY A 138 5.83 -1.05 -5.46
C GLY A 138 6.53 -2.38 -5.77
N ALA A 139 7.85 -2.46 -5.61
CA ALA A 139 8.62 -3.69 -5.82
C ALA A 139 8.14 -4.83 -4.91
N VAL A 140 7.97 -4.54 -3.62
CA VAL A 140 7.50 -5.54 -2.64
C VAL A 140 6.09 -6.01 -2.97
N MET A 141 5.16 -5.10 -3.26
CA MET A 141 3.78 -5.46 -3.59
C MET A 141 3.70 -6.26 -4.90
N THR A 142 4.43 -5.85 -5.93
CA THR A 142 4.51 -6.60 -7.19
C THR A 142 5.12 -7.99 -6.96
N ALA A 143 6.19 -8.10 -6.16
CA ALA A 143 6.80 -9.39 -5.83
C ALA A 143 5.83 -10.30 -5.07
N LEU A 144 5.04 -9.77 -4.13
CA LEU A 144 4.02 -10.53 -3.42
C LEU A 144 2.86 -10.95 -4.32
N GLY A 145 2.48 -10.11 -5.30
CA GLY A 145 1.52 -10.48 -6.34
C GLY A 145 2.04 -11.63 -7.21
N LEU A 146 3.28 -11.54 -7.71
CA LEU A 146 3.93 -12.61 -8.47
C LEU A 146 4.10 -13.89 -7.63
N ALA A 147 4.43 -13.76 -6.35
CA ALA A 147 4.50 -14.89 -5.42
C ALA A 147 3.14 -15.57 -5.23
N GLY A 148 2.02 -14.83 -5.27
CA GLY A 148 0.69 -15.43 -5.25
C GLY A 148 0.40 -16.25 -6.51
N PHE A 149 0.74 -15.73 -7.69
CA PHE A 149 0.65 -16.51 -8.93
C PHE A 149 1.50 -17.78 -8.88
N LEU A 150 2.74 -17.66 -8.36
CA LEU A 150 3.62 -18.82 -8.19
C LEU A 150 3.06 -19.83 -7.18
N THR A 151 2.48 -19.35 -6.07
CA THR A 151 1.83 -20.19 -5.06
C THR A 151 0.72 -21.02 -5.69
N TYR A 152 -0.12 -20.38 -6.51
CA TYR A 152 -1.18 -21.07 -7.26
C TYR A 152 -0.61 -22.08 -8.27
N ALA A 153 0.41 -21.70 -9.04
CA ALA A 153 1.04 -22.56 -10.03
C ALA A 153 1.70 -23.82 -9.41
N LEU A 154 2.14 -23.73 -8.15
CA LEU A 154 2.68 -24.84 -7.37
C LEU A 154 1.59 -25.68 -6.66
N GLY A 155 0.31 -25.42 -6.92
CA GLY A 155 -0.81 -26.17 -6.37
C GLY A 155 -1.37 -25.63 -5.04
N GLY A 156 -0.97 -24.42 -4.63
CA GLY A 156 -1.55 -23.74 -3.48
C GLY A 156 -3.02 -23.36 -3.71
N ASP A 157 -3.80 -23.36 -2.64
CA ASP A 157 -5.21 -23.00 -2.67
C ASP A 157 -5.43 -21.47 -2.65
N ALA A 158 -6.70 -21.05 -2.83
CA ALA A 158 -7.08 -19.64 -2.81
C ALA A 158 -6.71 -18.94 -1.49
N ALA A 159 -6.74 -19.67 -0.37
CA ALA A 159 -6.39 -19.12 0.94
C ALA A 159 -4.90 -18.80 1.03
N ALA A 160 -4.02 -19.66 0.50
CA ALA A 160 -2.59 -19.41 0.42
C ALA A 160 -2.27 -18.20 -0.47
N VAL A 161 -2.91 -18.10 -1.65
CA VAL A 161 -2.75 -16.94 -2.55
C VAL A 161 -3.20 -15.65 -1.87
N ALA A 162 -4.36 -15.67 -1.21
CA ALA A 162 -4.90 -14.53 -0.46
C ALA A 162 -4.03 -14.14 0.74
N LEU A 163 -3.40 -15.10 1.41
CA LEU A 163 -2.46 -14.82 2.49
C LEU A 163 -1.20 -14.12 1.96
N VAL A 164 -0.60 -14.63 0.88
CA VAL A 164 0.65 -14.10 0.31
C VAL A 164 0.43 -12.74 -0.35
N SER A 165 -0.48 -12.65 -1.32
CA SER A 165 -0.70 -11.42 -2.10
C SER A 165 -1.66 -10.44 -1.43
N GLY A 166 -2.55 -10.92 -0.57
CA GLY A 166 -3.50 -10.09 0.15
C GLY A 166 -2.94 -9.60 1.48
N VAL A 167 -2.90 -10.49 2.47
CA VAL A 167 -2.45 -10.15 3.83
C VAL A 167 -0.98 -9.69 3.84
N GLY A 168 -0.11 -10.32 3.05
CA GLY A 168 1.29 -9.91 2.89
C GLY A 168 1.45 -8.49 2.37
N CYS A 169 0.66 -8.08 1.36
CA CYS A 169 0.66 -6.71 0.86
C CYS A 169 0.18 -5.72 1.93
N GLY A 170 -0.85 -6.10 2.70
CA GLY A 170 -1.30 -5.29 3.83
C GLY A 170 -0.23 -5.09 4.91
N ALA A 171 0.51 -6.14 5.23
CA ALA A 171 1.65 -6.08 6.14
C ALA A 171 2.79 -5.19 5.59
N ALA A 172 3.09 -5.26 4.29
CA ALA A 172 4.09 -4.41 3.65
C ALA A 172 3.74 -2.91 3.72
N LEU A 173 2.45 -2.58 3.56
CA LEU A 173 1.94 -1.22 3.72
C LEU A 173 2.11 -0.72 5.17
N PHE A 174 1.71 -1.52 6.15
CA PHE A 174 1.92 -1.20 7.57
C PHE A 174 3.40 -1.05 7.93
N ALA A 175 4.26 -1.92 7.42
CA ALA A 175 5.70 -1.86 7.66
C ALA A 175 6.31 -0.56 7.11
N THR A 176 5.89 -0.13 5.92
CA THR A 176 6.32 1.13 5.32
C THR A 176 5.99 2.33 6.22
N VAL A 177 4.78 2.36 6.79
CA VAL A 177 4.37 3.42 7.72
C VAL A 177 5.18 3.35 9.02
N ALA A 178 5.37 2.16 9.59
CA ALA A 178 6.17 1.98 10.79
C ALA A 178 7.62 2.49 10.59
N LEU A 179 8.24 2.17 9.47
CA LEU A 179 9.58 2.65 9.11
C LEU A 179 9.60 4.18 8.94
N ALA A 180 8.60 4.76 8.28
CA ALA A 180 8.50 6.20 8.11
C ALA A 180 8.36 6.95 9.46
N LEU A 181 7.59 6.41 10.41
CA LEU A 181 7.46 6.95 11.76
C LEU A 181 8.77 6.83 12.56
N ARG A 182 9.44 5.68 12.48
CA ARG A 182 10.75 5.44 13.15
C ARG A 182 11.81 6.42 12.65
N ASP A 183 11.91 6.60 11.34
CA ASP A 183 12.86 7.53 10.72
C ASP A 183 12.60 8.98 11.14
N THR A 184 11.33 9.35 11.32
CA THR A 184 10.94 10.70 11.74
C THR A 184 11.24 10.95 13.23
N THR A 185 10.97 9.96 14.08
CA THR A 185 11.26 10.04 15.53
C THR A 185 12.77 10.12 15.78
N ARG A 186 13.58 9.34 15.05
CA ARG A 186 15.05 9.37 15.16
C ARG A 186 15.69 10.69 14.73
N ARG A 187 15.02 11.48 13.90
CA ARG A 187 15.51 12.79 13.45
C ARG A 187 15.13 13.93 14.41
N THR A 188 14.20 13.68 15.32
CA THR A 188 13.67 14.68 16.26
C THR A 188 14.17 14.48 17.70
N ALA A 189 14.74 13.30 18.01
CA ALA A 189 15.52 13.03 19.21
C ALA A 189 16.98 13.50 19.03
#